data_AF-A0AAV8WME6-F1
#
_entry.id   AF-A0AAV8WME6-F1
#
_cell.length_a   1.000
_cell.length_b   1.000
_cell.length_c   1.000
_cell.angle_alpha   90.00
_cell.angle_beta   90.00
_cell.angle_gamma   90.00
#
_symmetry.space_group_name_H-M   'P 1'
#
loop_
_entity.id
_entity.type
_entity.pdbx_description
1 polymer ?
#
loop_
_entity_poly.entity_id
_entity_poly.type
_entity_poly.pdbx_seq_one_letter_code
_entity_poly.pdbx_strand_id
1 'polypeptide(L)' 'MKRGDCDWRISKDGLLYLKWNDNRPVLFLTNFHNPNDLQVVSRKRKDGTSENVSCLKLVKDYNHHMGYVDKLDM' A
#
# COMPACT_ATOMS: atom_id res chain seq x y z
N MET A 1 12.63 -4.12 8.48
CA MET A 1 12.03 -3.86 7.16
C MET A 1 12.51 -2.51 6.69
N LYS A 2 13.14 -2.44 5.53
CA LYS A 2 13.50 -1.21 4.82
C LYS A 2 12.25 -0.62 4.17
N ARG A 3 12.30 0.64 3.74
CA ARG A 3 11.18 1.26 3.01
C ARG A 3 10.94 0.49 1.71
N GLY A 4 9.68 0.14 1.44
CA GLY A 4 9.27 -0.70 0.31
C GLY A 4 9.19 -2.20 0.61
N ASP A 5 9.79 -2.67 1.71
CA ASP A 5 9.66 -4.07 2.11
C ASP A 5 8.19 -4.38 2.41
N CYS A 6 7.78 -5.56 1.97
CA CYS A 6 6.45 -6.10 2.23
C CYS A 6 6.52 -7.53 2.74
N ASP A 7 5.60 -7.87 3.62
CA ASP A 7 5.32 -9.24 4.06
C ASP A 7 3.81 -9.45 3.97
N TRP A 8 3.40 -10.63 3.54
CA TRP A 8 1.99 -10.92 3.31
C TRP A 8 1.64 -12.38 3.57
N ARG A 9 0.38 -12.61 3.91
CA ARG A 9 -0.21 -13.94 4.11
C ARG A 9 -1.61 -13.97 3.51
N ILE A 10 -2.03 -15.14 3.05
CA ILE A 10 -3.42 -15.40 2.63
C ILE A 10 -4.05 -16.34 3.67
N SER A 11 -5.23 -16.00 4.20
CA SER A 11 -5.99 -16.91 5.07
C SER A 11 -6.53 -18.11 4.27
N LYS A 12 -7.00 -19.13 4.99
CA LYS A 12 -7.73 -20.25 4.40
C LYS A 12 -8.96 -19.80 3.61
N ASP A 13 -9.58 -18.69 4.00
CA ASP A 13 -10.76 -18.11 3.36
C ASP A 13 -10.43 -17.13 2.23
N GLY A 14 -9.15 -17.02 1.83
CA GLY A 14 -8.73 -16.19 0.70
C GLY A 14 -8.52 -14.70 1.02
N LEU A 15 -8.44 -14.31 2.29
CA LEU A 15 -8.13 -12.92 2.66
C LEU A 15 -6.63 -12.67 2.63
N LEU A 16 -6.21 -11.62 1.92
CA LEU A 16 -4.84 -11.15 1.87
C LEU A 16 -4.57 -10.15 3.01
N TYR A 17 -3.65 -10.52 3.89
CA TYR A 17 -3.05 -9.68 4.92
C TYR A 17 -1.74 -9.13 4.37
N LEU A 18 -1.59 -7.81 4.33
CA LEU A 18 -0.36 -7.15 3.87
C LEU A 18 0.19 -6.25 4.97
N LYS A 19 1.48 -6.41 5.26
CA LYS A 19 2.30 -5.41 5.95
C LYS A 19 3.24 -4.79 4.94
N TRP A 20 3.06 -3.50 4.66
CA TRP A 20 3.96 -2.72 3.80
C TRP A 20 4.67 -1.65 4.63
N ASN A 21 5.97 -1.57 4.50
CA ASN A 21 6.77 -0.62 5.27
C ASN A 21 7.08 0.63 4.45
N ASP A 22 6.39 1.74 4.73
CA ASP A 22 6.74 3.06 4.20
C ASP A 22 7.67 3.80 5.18
N ASN A 23 7.33 5.01 5.60
CA ASN A 23 7.98 5.67 6.75
C ASN A 23 7.69 4.92 8.07
N ARG A 24 6.55 4.24 8.14
CA ARG A 24 6.12 3.36 9.22
C ARG A 24 5.41 2.14 8.62
N PRO A 25 5.31 1.02 9.36
CA PRO A 25 4.52 -0.12 8.92
C PRO A 25 3.04 0.26 8.75
N VAL A 26 2.47 -0.08 7.60
CA VAL A 26 1.05 0.06 7.29
C VAL A 26 0.48 -1.34 7.05
N LEU A 27 -0.66 -1.61 7.68
CA LEU A 27 -1.35 -2.88 7.59
C LEU A 27 -2.59 -2.74 6.71
N PHE A 28 -2.78 -3.68 5.80
CA PHE A 28 -3.95 -3.77 4.94
C PHE A 28 -4.56 -5.17 5.03
N LEU A 29 -5.87 -5.22 4.81
CA LEU A 29 -6.64 -6.45 4.65
C LEU A 29 -7.52 -6.30 3.41
N THR A 30 -7.53 -7.30 2.54
CA THR A 30 -8.37 -7.29 1.33
C THR A 30 -8.75 -8.69 0.89
N ASN A 31 -9.91 -8.83 0.26
CA ASN A 31 -10.38 -10.04 -0.41
C ASN A 31 -10.31 -9.95 -1.94
N PHE A 32 -9.78 -8.85 -2.48
CA PHE A 32 -9.84 -8.53 -3.91
C PHE A 32 -8.48 -8.60 -4.62
N HIS A 33 -7.41 -8.21 -3.94
CA HIS A 33 -6.11 -8.03 -4.60
C HIS A 33 -5.26 -9.30 -4.55
N ASN A 34 -4.48 -9.51 -5.62
CA ASN A 34 -3.49 -10.57 -5.70
C ASN A 34 -2.13 -10.08 -5.13
N PRO A 35 -1.45 -10.84 -4.26
CA PRO A 35 -0.14 -10.44 -3.74
C PRO A 35 0.98 -10.35 -4.78
N ASN A 36 0.80 -10.98 -5.94
CA ASN A 36 1.77 -10.92 -7.04
C ASN A 36 1.67 -9.64 -7.88
N ASP A 37 0.62 -8.84 -7.70
CA ASP A 37 0.43 -7.58 -8.42
C ASP A 37 1.28 -6.48 -7.80
N LEU A 38 2.55 -6.42 -8.20
CA LEU A 38 3.49 -5.40 -7.77
C LEU A 38 3.35 -4.12 -8.60
N GLN A 39 3.62 -3.00 -7.95
CA GLN A 39 3.58 -1.65 -8.49
C GLN A 39 4.72 -0.82 -7.89
N VAL A 40 4.94 0.36 -8.47
CA VAL A 40 5.86 1.36 -7.96
C VAL A 40 5.09 2.64 -7.67
N VAL A 41 5.35 3.25 -6.51
CA VAL A 41 4.81 4.54 -6.13
C VAL A 41 5.94 5.54 -5.90
N SER A 42 5.78 6.75 -6.42
CA SER A 42 6.70 7.86 -6.14
C SER A 42 6.42 8.41 -4.75
N ARG A 43 7.45 8.45 -3.90
CA ARG A 43 7.35 8.94 -2.53
C ARG A 43 8.36 10.05 -2.28
N LYS A 44 7.89 11.14 -1.69
CA LYS A 44 8.74 12.26 -1.32
C LYS A 44 9.48 11.97 -0.01
N ARG A 45 10.75 12.31 0.04
CA ARG A 45 11.61 12.30 1.23
C ARG A 45 11.54 13.66 1.95
N LYS A 46 12.06 13.70 3.18
CA LYS A 46 12.10 14.92 3.99
C LYS A 46 12.94 16.04 3.37
N ASP A 47 13.96 15.67 2.59
CA ASP A 47 14.83 16.58 1.84
C ASP A 47 14.18 17.13 0.55
N GLY A 48 12.94 16.73 0.27
CA GLY A 48 12.19 17.17 -0.91
C GLY A 48 12.45 16.33 -2.16
N THR A 49 13.41 15.40 -2.14
CA THR A 49 13.65 14.47 -3.25
C THR A 49 12.56 13.40 -3.33
N SER A 50 12.38 12.80 -4.50
CA SER A 50 11.43 11.71 -4.70
C SER A 50 12.17 10.41 -4.93
N GLU A 51 11.65 9.32 -4.36
CA GLU A 51 12.14 7.97 -4.56
C GLU A 51 11.02 7.05 -5.05
N ASN A 52 11.39 6.11 -5.91
CA ASN A 52 10.49 5.07 -6.38
C ASN A 52 10.51 3.91 -5.38
N VAL A 53 9.35 3.62 -4.79
CA VAL A 53 9.20 2.57 -3.77
C VAL A 53 8.30 1.48 -4.33
N SER A 54 8.76 0.23 -4.25
CA SER A 54 7.93 -0.93 -4.59
C SER A 54 6.81 -1.11 -3.56
N CYS A 55 5.63 -1.47 -4.05
CA CYS A 55 4.49 -1.84 -3.22
C CYS A 55 3.56 -2.79 -3.97
N LEU A 56 2.62 -3.42 -3.28
CA LEU A 56 1.53 -4.12 -3.94
C LEU A 56 0.54 -3.10 -4.53
N LYS A 57 -0.16 -3.48 -5.60
CA LYS A 57 -1.24 -2.69 -6.23
C LYS A 57 -2.30 -2.24 -5.22
N LEU A 58 -2.60 -3.08 -4.22
CA LEU A 58 -3.46 -2.77 -3.08
C LEU A 58 -3.16 -1.41 -2.43
N VAL A 59 -1.87 -1.09 -2.23
CA VAL A 59 -1.46 0.17 -1.59
C VAL A 59 -1.83 1.38 -2.46
N LYS A 60 -1.67 1.26 -3.79
CA LYS A 60 -1.99 2.33 -4.74
C LYS A 60 -3.50 2.54 -4.81
N ASP A 61 -4.24 1.45 -4.97
CA ASP A 61 -5.70 1.49 -5.12
C ASP A 61 -6.37 2.03 -3.86
N TYR A 62 -5.93 1.60 -2.66
CA TYR A 62 -6.46 2.17 -1.41
C TYR A 62 -6.23 3.68 -1.33
N ASN A 63 -5.00 4.15 -1.56
CA ASN A 63 -4.69 5.58 -1.48
C ASN A 63 -5.44 6.42 -2.51
N HIS A 64 -5.78 5.85 -3.68
CA HIS A 64 -6.56 6.54 -4.69
C HIS A 64 -8.02 6.75 -4.25
N HIS A 65 -8.62 5.72 -3.64
CA HIS A 65 -10.05 5.71 -3.30
C HIS A 65 -10.37 6.22 -1.89
N MET A 66 -9.44 6.13 -0.92
CA MET A 66 -9.72 6.37 0.51
C MET A 66 -10.29 7.76 0.81
N GLY A 67 -9.94 8.78 0.01
CA GLY A 67 -10.38 10.16 0.23
C GLY A 67 -11.68 10.53 -0.49
N TYR A 68 -12.43 9.59 -1.06
CA TYR A 68 -13.64 9.93 -1.82
C TYR A 68 -14.74 10.51 -0.96
N VAL A 69 -14.89 10.06 0.29
CA VAL A 69 -15.84 10.65 1.24
C VAL A 69 -15.40 12.06 1.64
N ASP A 70 -14.14 12.24 2.03
CA ASP A 70 -13.58 13.56 2.40
C ASP A 70 -13.73 14.60 1.28
N LYS A 71 -13.65 14.17 0.01
CA LYS A 71 -13.85 15.05 -1.16
C LYS A 71 -15.30 15.48 -1.37
N LEU A 72 -16.25 14.68 -0.90
CA LEU A 72 -17.68 15.01 -0.98
C LEU A 72 -18.12 15.94 0.16
N ASP A 73 -17.38 15.96 1.27
CA ASP A 73 -17.63 16.87 2.40
C ASP A 73 -17.09 18.30 2.18
N MET A 74 -16.42 18.58 1.04
CA MET A 74 -15.76 19.85 0.71
C MET A 74 -16.63 20.80 -0.11
#